data_AF-A0A9P7N864-F1
#
_entry.id   AF-A0A9P7N864-F1
#
_cell.length_a   1.000
_cell.length_b   1.000
_cell.length_c   1.000
_cell.angle_alpha   90.00
_cell.angle_beta   90.00
_cell.angle_gamma   90.00
#
_symmetry.space_group_name_H-M   'P 1'
#
loop_
_entity.id
_entity.type
_entity.pdbx_description
1 polymer ?
#
loop_
_entity_poly.entity_id
_entity_poly.type
_entity_poly.pdbx_seq_one_letter_code
_entity_poly.pdbx_strand_id
1 'polypeptide(L)'
;MVNQKFKHMVIAIAGPPPEGLTIDKLKHWTEIRKGRFTQDFDEDVTHLLCTRKQFRQRVPRVKEGFKRKRLKIVDFDWFELSAGPGKVEKVAKYCYRRLLQKQRALRREKEQLERGKLLARRFVNTNLFRVHYDNYNFRYQVNLVRENHLQAGRHERYVLY
;
A
#
# COMPACT_ATOMS: atom_id res chain seq x y z
N MET A 1 23.37 5.99 -27.45
CA MET A 1 23.45 4.65 -26.81
C MET A 1 22.06 4.24 -26.35
N VAL A 2 21.63 3.01 -26.63
CA VAL A 2 20.34 2.50 -26.13
C VAL A 2 20.47 2.19 -24.63
N ASN A 3 19.61 2.79 -23.81
CA ASN A 3 19.62 2.56 -22.36
C ASN A 3 19.32 1.09 -22.04
N GLN A 4 20.22 0.43 -21.31
CA GLN A 4 20.12 -0.96 -20.87
C GLN A 4 19.11 -1.11 -19.70
N LYS A 5 17.85 -0.73 -19.94
CA LYS A 5 16.82 -0.59 -18.90
C LYS A 5 16.34 -1.92 -18.32
N PHE A 6 16.34 -2.97 -19.14
CA PHE A 6 15.82 -4.28 -18.78
C PHE A 6 16.94 -5.32 -18.62
N LYS A 7 18.19 -4.87 -18.46
CA LYS A 7 19.32 -5.76 -18.19
C LYS A 7 19.01 -6.61 -16.95
N HIS A 8 19.18 -7.93 -17.07
CA HIS A 8 18.85 -8.94 -16.04
C HIS A 8 17.34 -9.12 -15.75
N MET A 9 16.45 -8.57 -16.59
CA MET A 9 15.02 -8.82 -16.48
C MET A 9 14.60 -9.91 -17.47
N VAL A 10 13.85 -10.88 -16.97
CA VAL A 10 13.17 -11.91 -17.76
C VAL A 10 11.68 -11.63 -17.62
N ILE A 11 11.07 -11.20 -18.71
CA ILE A 11 9.70 -10.71 -18.75
C ILE A 11 8.82 -11.76 -19.43
N ALA A 12 7.73 -12.14 -18.75
CA ALA A 12 6.70 -13.02 -19.29
C ALA A 12 5.32 -12.38 -19.16
N ILE A 13 4.34 -12.91 -19.89
CA ILE A 13 2.95 -12.43 -19.85
C ILE A 13 2.06 -13.47 -19.17
N ALA A 14 1.13 -13.02 -18.32
CA ALA A 14 0.20 -13.89 -17.63
C ALA A 14 -0.95 -14.43 -18.50
N GLY A 15 -1.23 -13.79 -19.64
CA GLY A 15 -2.35 -14.09 -20.53
C GLY A 15 -2.31 -13.18 -21.76
N PRO A 16 -3.41 -13.08 -22.54
CA PRO A 16 -3.43 -12.21 -23.71
C PRO A 16 -3.13 -10.74 -23.34
N PRO A 17 -2.32 -10.04 -24.14
CA PRO A 17 -2.02 -8.63 -23.91
C PRO A 17 -3.29 -7.75 -24.11
N PRO A 18 -3.31 -6.53 -23.55
CA PRO A 18 -4.40 -5.58 -23.78
C PRO A 18 -4.46 -5.14 -25.25
N GLU A 19 -5.63 -4.64 -25.67
CA GLU A 19 -5.84 -4.09 -27.01
C GLU A 19 -4.78 -3.03 -27.35
N GLY A 20 -4.17 -3.14 -28.53
CA GLY A 20 -3.09 -2.25 -28.99
C GLY A 20 -1.66 -2.77 -28.76
N LEU A 21 -1.48 -3.75 -27.88
CA LEU A 21 -0.19 -4.35 -27.58
C LEU A 21 -0.10 -5.77 -28.17
N THR A 22 0.89 -6.01 -29.04
CA THR A 22 1.16 -7.35 -29.58
C THR A 22 2.36 -7.98 -28.88
N ILE A 23 2.41 -9.32 -28.87
CA ILE A 23 3.52 -10.08 -28.30
C ILE A 23 4.84 -9.71 -28.99
N ASP A 24 4.81 -9.49 -30.31
CA ASP A 24 6.00 -9.10 -31.06
C ASP A 24 6.53 -7.72 -30.65
N LYS A 25 5.65 -6.74 -30.41
CA LYS A 25 6.04 -5.43 -29.87
C LYS A 25 6.68 -5.57 -28.50
N LEU A 26 6.09 -6.39 -27.62
CA LEU A 26 6.63 -6.66 -26.28
C LEU A 26 8.03 -7.30 -26.35
N LYS A 27 8.19 -8.31 -27.20
CA LYS A 27 9.47 -8.98 -27.44
C LYS A 27 10.51 -8.00 -27.96
N HIS A 28 10.19 -7.28 -29.03
CA HIS A 28 11.07 -6.30 -29.66
C HIS A 28 11.52 -5.20 -28.70
N TRP A 29 10.59 -4.60 -27.94
CA TRP A 29 10.93 -3.56 -26.97
C TRP A 29 11.75 -4.08 -25.80
N THR A 30 11.54 -5.33 -25.39
CA THR A 30 12.31 -5.97 -24.32
C THR A 30 13.76 -6.20 -24.76
N GLU A 31 13.95 -6.76 -25.96
CA GLU A 31 15.26 -7.11 -26.51
C GLU A 31 16.12 -5.86 -26.81
N ILE A 32 15.53 -4.81 -27.39
CA ILE A 32 16.21 -3.52 -27.61
C ILE A 32 16.82 -2.99 -26.30
N ARG A 33 16.14 -3.20 -25.17
CA ARG A 33 16.55 -2.72 -23.85
C ARG A 33 17.40 -3.73 -23.07
N LYS A 34 17.95 -4.73 -23.76
CA LYS A 34 18.81 -5.80 -23.23
C LYS A 34 18.13 -6.69 -22.17
N GLY A 35 16.79 -6.78 -22.21
CA GLY A 35 16.04 -7.78 -21.44
C GLY A 35 15.80 -9.05 -22.25
N ARG A 36 15.28 -10.08 -21.58
CA ARG A 36 14.84 -11.33 -22.20
C ARG A 36 13.32 -11.43 -22.09
N PHE A 37 12.65 -11.63 -23.22
CA PHE A 37 11.22 -11.94 -23.25
C PHE A 37 11.04 -13.45 -23.40
N THR A 38 10.15 -14.04 -22.61
CA THR A 38 9.77 -15.46 -22.73
C THR A 38 8.26 -15.61 -22.70
N GLN A 39 7.75 -16.54 -23.51
CA GLN A 39 6.35 -16.94 -23.46
C GLN A 39 6.10 -18.02 -22.41
N ASP A 40 7.14 -18.79 -22.07
CA ASP A 40 7.10 -19.84 -21.07
C ASP A 40 7.20 -19.23 -19.66
N PHE A 41 6.65 -19.95 -18.68
CA PHE A 41 6.59 -19.47 -17.30
C PHE A 41 7.54 -20.25 -16.39
N ASP A 42 8.82 -20.11 -16.68
CA ASP A 42 9.90 -20.82 -15.98
C ASP A 42 10.36 -20.08 -14.71
N GLU A 43 11.21 -20.72 -13.91
CA GLU A 43 11.73 -20.15 -12.66
C GLU A 43 12.58 -18.90 -12.84
N ASP A 44 13.19 -18.74 -14.01
CA ASP A 44 14.02 -17.59 -14.37
C ASP A 44 13.21 -16.29 -14.59
N VAL A 45 11.89 -16.40 -14.74
CA VAL A 45 11.02 -15.23 -14.93
C VAL A 45 11.07 -14.35 -13.69
N THR A 46 11.49 -13.09 -13.87
CA THR A 46 11.57 -12.10 -12.79
C THR A 46 10.36 -11.18 -12.76
N HIS A 47 9.78 -10.87 -13.93
CA HIS A 47 8.65 -9.96 -14.08
C HIS A 47 7.53 -10.63 -14.87
N LEU A 48 6.33 -10.66 -14.29
CA LEU A 48 5.11 -11.14 -14.92
C LEU A 48 4.19 -9.96 -15.20
N LEU A 49 3.97 -9.67 -16.49
CA LEU A 49 3.02 -8.67 -16.96
C LEU A 49 1.61 -9.23 -16.90
N CYS A 50 0.69 -8.49 -16.29
CA CYS A 50 -0.66 -8.94 -16.03
C CYS A 50 -1.62 -7.75 -16.07
N THR A 51 -2.77 -7.89 -16.71
CA THR A 51 -3.82 -6.86 -16.63
C THR A 51 -4.54 -6.93 -15.29
N ARG A 52 -5.21 -5.85 -14.91
CA ARG A 52 -6.04 -5.80 -13.69
C ARG A 52 -7.12 -6.88 -13.67
N LYS A 53 -7.71 -7.20 -14.84
CA LYS A 53 -8.74 -8.24 -15.00
C LYS A 53 -8.14 -9.62 -14.71
N GLN A 54 -7.03 -9.97 -15.36
CA GLN A 54 -6.31 -11.24 -15.16
C GLN A 54 -5.83 -11.42 -13.71
N PHE A 55 -5.37 -10.32 -13.09
CA PHE A 55 -4.92 -10.33 -11.70
C PHE A 55 -6.07 -10.65 -10.74
N ARG A 56 -7.23 -10.01 -10.95
CA ARG A 56 -8.44 -10.24 -10.14
C ARG A 56 -8.97 -11.67 -10.31
N GLN A 57 -8.99 -12.18 -11.53
CA GLN A 57 -9.41 -13.55 -11.83
C GLN A 57 -8.44 -14.61 -11.32
N ARG A 58 -7.21 -14.21 -10.94
CA ARG A 58 -6.13 -15.12 -10.54
C ARG A 58 -5.93 -16.23 -11.56
N VAL A 59 -5.61 -15.85 -12.79
CA VAL A 59 -5.19 -16.79 -13.84
C VAL A 59 -4.05 -17.69 -13.34
N PRO A 60 -3.87 -18.91 -13.88
CA PRO A 60 -2.91 -19.90 -13.37
C PRO A 60 -1.49 -19.33 -13.16
N ARG A 61 -0.95 -18.60 -14.14
CA ARG A 61 0.37 -17.94 -14.07
C ARG A 61 0.46 -16.93 -12.91
N VAL A 62 -0.62 -16.21 -12.62
CA VAL A 62 -0.67 -15.29 -11.46
C VAL A 62 -0.69 -16.08 -10.15
N LYS A 63 -1.46 -17.17 -10.05
CA LYS A 63 -1.50 -18.04 -8.86
C LYS A 63 -0.12 -18.63 -8.56
N GLU A 64 0.58 -19.14 -9.57
CA GLU A 64 1.93 -19.65 -9.44
C GLU A 64 2.92 -18.54 -9.09
N GLY A 65 2.79 -17.38 -9.74
CA GLY A 65 3.58 -16.20 -9.42
C GLY A 65 3.42 -15.70 -7.99
N PHE A 66 2.27 -15.91 -7.36
CA PHE A 66 2.07 -15.62 -5.93
C PHE A 66 2.87 -16.54 -5.01
N LYS A 67 3.09 -17.80 -5.40
CA LYS A 67 3.92 -18.76 -4.65
C LYS A 67 5.39 -18.29 -4.64
N ARG A 68 5.86 -17.70 -5.74
CA ARG A 68 7.22 -17.16 -5.88
C ARG A 68 7.34 -15.79 -5.19
N LYS A 69 8.18 -15.68 -4.14
CA LYS A 69 8.37 -14.40 -3.41
C LYS A 69 9.15 -13.34 -4.21
N ARG A 70 10.06 -13.77 -5.08
CA ARG A 70 10.97 -12.90 -5.85
C ARG A 70 10.30 -12.32 -7.10
N LEU A 71 9.36 -13.05 -7.71
CA LEU A 71 8.63 -12.62 -8.90
C LEU A 71 7.83 -11.33 -8.64
N LYS A 72 7.96 -10.38 -9.56
CA LYS A 72 7.16 -9.15 -9.58
C LYS A 72 5.99 -9.32 -10.53
N ILE A 73 4.78 -9.33 -9.99
CA ILE A 73 3.55 -9.25 -10.79
C ILE A 73 3.24 -7.77 -10.99
N VAL A 74 3.33 -7.30 -12.23
CA VAL A 74 3.29 -5.88 -12.58
C VAL A 74 2.24 -5.64 -13.67
N ASP A 75 1.65 -4.46 -13.66
CA ASP A 75 0.77 -4.01 -14.73
C ASP A 75 1.51 -3.69 -16.04
N PHE A 76 0.80 -3.71 -17.16
CA PHE A 76 1.31 -3.35 -18.48
C PHE A 76 1.71 -1.87 -18.57
N ASP A 77 1.03 -0.98 -17.83
CA ASP A 77 1.38 0.44 -17.78
C ASP A 77 2.85 0.67 -17.40
N TRP A 78 3.37 -0.15 -16.47
CA TRP A 78 4.78 -0.07 -16.10
C TRP A 78 5.70 -0.42 -17.26
N PHE A 79 5.33 -1.43 -18.05
CA PHE A 79 6.13 -1.86 -19.20
C PHE A 79 6.16 -0.79 -20.26
N GLU A 80 5.01 -0.21 -20.63
CA GLU A 80 4.93 0.85 -21.63
C GLU A 80 5.72 2.09 -21.21
N LEU A 81 5.54 2.55 -19.96
CA LEU A 81 6.26 3.71 -19.44
C LEU A 81 7.76 3.45 -19.30
N SER A 82 8.15 2.25 -18.85
CA SER A 82 9.57 1.90 -18.71
C SER A 82 10.23 1.66 -20.06
N ALA A 83 9.47 1.13 -21.03
CA ALA A 83 9.90 0.98 -22.40
C ALA A 83 10.04 2.36 -23.07
N GLY A 84 9.18 3.34 -22.77
CA GLY A 84 9.28 4.69 -23.34
C GLY A 84 10.64 5.40 -23.21
N PRO A 85 10.85 6.53 -23.91
CA PRO A 85 12.02 7.38 -23.70
C PRO A 85 12.01 7.92 -22.25
N GLY A 86 13.16 7.91 -21.57
CA GLY A 86 13.28 8.45 -20.20
C GLY A 86 13.79 7.44 -19.17
N LYS A 87 13.46 7.65 -17.88
CA LYS A 87 13.89 6.80 -16.76
C LYS A 87 12.99 5.57 -16.60
N VAL A 88 13.53 4.48 -16.06
CA VAL A 88 12.72 3.30 -15.70
C VAL A 88 11.81 3.64 -14.54
N GLU A 89 10.52 3.34 -14.68
CA GLU A 89 9.56 3.58 -13.61
C GLU A 89 9.73 2.61 -12.45
N LYS A 90 9.39 3.08 -11.25
CA LYS A 90 9.52 2.25 -10.04
C LYS A 90 8.47 1.14 -10.08
N VAL A 91 8.92 -0.11 -10.27
CA VAL A 91 8.10 -1.35 -10.22
C VAL A 91 7.13 -1.37 -9.04
N ALA A 92 7.57 -0.81 -7.90
CA ALA A 92 6.80 -0.72 -6.69
C ALA A 92 5.37 -0.16 -6.84
N LYS A 93 5.21 0.86 -7.70
CA LYS A 93 3.94 1.57 -7.90
C LYS A 93 2.92 0.72 -8.66
N TYR A 94 3.40 -0.10 -9.59
CA TYR A 94 2.58 -0.90 -10.49
C TYR A 94 2.53 -2.39 -10.10
N CYS A 95 3.25 -2.76 -9.04
CA CYS A 95 3.28 -4.13 -8.55
C CYS A 95 2.01 -4.43 -7.75
N TYR A 96 1.17 -5.30 -8.31
CA TYR A 96 -0.09 -5.70 -7.70
C TYR A 96 0.04 -6.27 -6.28
N ARG A 97 1.13 -6.98 -6.00
CA ARG A 97 1.41 -7.52 -4.65
C ARG A 97 1.58 -6.40 -3.63
N ARG A 98 2.33 -5.35 -3.97
CA ARG A 98 2.54 -4.20 -3.08
C ARG A 98 1.27 -3.37 -2.91
N LEU A 99 0.51 -3.19 -3.99
CA LEU A 99 -0.78 -2.52 -3.93
C LEU A 99 -1.76 -3.23 -2.97
N LEU A 100 -1.84 -4.57 -3.03
CA LEU A 100 -2.65 -5.36 -2.08
C LEU A 100 -2.15 -5.24 -0.63
N GLN A 101 -0.84 -5.27 -0.42
CA GLN A 101 -0.26 -5.11 0.92
C GLN A 101 -0.58 -3.73 1.51
N LYS A 102 -0.46 -2.67 0.70
CA LYS A 102 -0.83 -1.31 1.11
C LYS A 102 -2.30 -1.20 1.47
N GLN A 103 -3.20 -1.76 0.65
CA GLN A 103 -4.64 -1.77 0.96
C GLN A 103 -4.96 -2.52 2.25
N ARG A 104 -4.34 -3.68 2.47
CA ARG A 104 -4.52 -4.46 3.71
C ARG A 104 -3.99 -3.74 4.94
N ALA A 105 -2.86 -3.05 4.83
CA ALA A 105 -2.30 -2.25 5.92
C ALA A 105 -3.25 -1.11 6.31
N LEU A 106 -3.73 -0.35 5.33
CA LEU A 106 -4.72 0.72 5.56
C LEU A 106 -6.01 0.20 6.19
N ARG A 107 -6.49 -0.98 5.75
CA ARG A 107 -7.66 -1.61 6.35
C ARG A 107 -7.42 -1.98 7.82
N ARG A 108 -6.28 -2.58 8.14
CA ARG A 108 -5.90 -2.94 9.52
C ARG A 108 -5.78 -1.72 10.41
N GLU A 109 -5.18 -0.65 9.91
CA GLU A 109 -5.03 0.61 10.64
C GLU A 109 -6.41 1.21 10.97
N LYS A 110 -7.33 1.23 10.01
CA LYS A 110 -8.73 1.64 10.25
C LYS A 110 -9.42 0.75 11.27
N GLU A 111 -9.29 -0.57 11.14
CA GLU A 111 -9.88 -1.53 12.09
C GLU A 111 -9.30 -1.35 13.51
N GLN A 112 -8.00 -1.07 13.64
CA GLN A 112 -7.36 -0.78 14.92
C GLN A 112 -7.87 0.54 15.52
N LEU A 113 -7.99 1.59 14.71
CA LEU A 113 -8.51 2.88 15.15
C LEU A 113 -9.96 2.76 15.66
N GLU A 114 -10.83 2.09 14.91
CA GLU A 114 -12.22 1.89 15.31
C GLU A 114 -12.34 1.02 16.58
N ARG A 115 -11.52 -0.04 16.69
CA ARG A 115 -11.44 -0.83 17.94
C ARG A 115 -10.98 0.03 19.12
N GLY A 116 -9.98 0.89 18.92
CA GLY A 116 -9.51 1.84 19.93
C GLY A 116 -10.62 2.78 20.41
N LYS A 117 -11.42 3.33 19.49
CA LYS A 117 -12.58 4.17 19.81
C LYS A 117 -13.65 3.41 20.62
N LEU A 118 -13.96 2.17 20.23
CA LEU A 118 -14.93 1.34 20.94
C LEU A 118 -14.47 0.99 22.35
N LEU A 119 -13.19 0.62 22.51
CA LEU A 119 -12.60 0.35 23.83
C LEU A 119 -12.60 1.61 24.70
N ALA A 120 -12.25 2.77 24.15
CA ALA A 120 -12.33 4.04 24.88
C ALA A 120 -13.76 4.33 25.35
N ARG A 121 -14.77 4.14 24.49
CA ARG A 121 -16.19 4.29 24.86
C ARG A 121 -16.64 3.30 25.94
N ARG A 122 -16.14 2.06 25.91
CA ARG A 122 -16.52 1.02 26.89
C ARG A 122 -15.81 1.22 28.24
N PHE A 123 -14.57 1.66 28.22
CA PHE A 123 -13.75 1.86 29.42
C PHE A 123 -14.16 3.12 30.19
N VAL A 124 -14.55 4.18 29.48
CA VAL A 124 -15.02 5.42 30.09
C VAL A 124 -16.52 5.31 30.36
N ASN A 125 -16.89 4.94 31.59
CA ASN A 125 -18.29 5.01 32.02
C ASN A 125 -18.68 6.48 32.22
N THR A 126 -19.39 7.05 31.26
CA THR A 126 -19.84 8.45 31.30
C THR A 126 -20.81 8.76 32.43
N ASN A 127 -21.39 7.74 33.07
CA ASN A 127 -22.33 7.90 34.18
C ASN A 127 -21.63 7.97 35.56
N LEU A 128 -20.33 7.70 35.63
CA LEU A 128 -19.53 7.80 36.86
C LEU A 128 -18.85 9.16 37.05
N PHE A 129 -18.98 10.07 36.07
CA PHE A 129 -18.58 11.46 36.24
C PHE A 129 -19.68 12.19 37.00
N ARG A 130 -19.69 11.99 38.32
CA ARG A 130 -20.42 12.85 39.23
C ARG A 130 -19.41 13.58 40.08
N VAL A 131 -19.52 14.90 40.09
CA VAL A 131 -18.84 15.73 41.06
C VAL A 131 -19.41 15.40 42.44
N HIS A 132 -18.56 14.85 43.30
CA HIS A 132 -18.91 14.56 44.69
C HIS A 132 -18.76 15.81 45.55
N TYR A 133 -19.62 15.92 46.56
CA TYR A 133 -19.59 16.94 47.61
C TYR A 133 -19.43 16.23 48.95
N ASP A 134 -18.59 16.75 49.84
CA ASP A 134 -18.53 16.27 51.23
C ASP A 134 -19.63 16.89 52.11
N ASN A 135 -19.62 16.53 53.39
CA ASN A 135 -20.53 17.07 54.39
C ASN A 135 -20.34 18.57 54.67
N TYR A 136 -19.25 19.17 54.20
CA TYR A 136 -18.94 20.60 54.28
C TYR A 136 -19.20 21.32 52.94
N ASN A 137 -19.87 20.66 51.99
CA ASN A 137 -20.19 21.17 50.66
C ASN A 137 -18.96 21.48 49.78
N PHE A 138 -17.82 20.85 50.06
CA PHE A 138 -16.61 20.97 49.26
C PHE A 138 -16.71 20.12 47.98
N ARG A 139 -16.45 20.74 46.83
CA ARG A 139 -16.61 20.15 45.50
C ARG A 139 -15.32 19.45 45.04
N TYR A 140 -15.33 18.11 44.95
CA TYR A 140 -14.20 17.35 44.39
C TYR A 140 -14.24 17.38 42.85
N GLN A 141 -13.49 18.31 42.25
CA GLN A 141 -13.33 18.43 40.79
C GLN A 141 -11.84 18.39 40.39
N VAL A 142 -11.56 17.76 39.25
CA VAL A 142 -10.19 17.69 38.70
C VAL A 142 -10.01 18.81 37.67
N ASN A 143 -9.10 19.72 37.96
CA ASN A 143 -8.69 20.78 37.04
C ASN A 143 -7.37 20.37 36.37
N LEU A 144 -7.40 20.18 35.05
CA LEU A 144 -6.19 19.94 34.26
C LEU A 144 -5.72 21.27 33.67
N VAL A 145 -4.43 21.58 33.88
CA VAL A 145 -3.81 22.79 33.35
C VAL A 145 -2.70 22.38 32.40
N ARG A 146 -2.79 22.80 31.13
CA ARG A 146 -1.72 22.59 30.16
C ARG A 146 -0.89 23.86 30.04
N GLU A 147 0.40 23.74 30.30
CA GLU A 147 1.36 24.81 30.04
C GLU A 147 1.67 24.87 28.54
N ASN A 148 1.49 26.04 27.95
CA ASN A 148 1.83 26.28 26.55
C ASN A 148 3.21 26.93 26.48
N HIS A 149 4.25 26.14 26.19
CA HIS A 149 5.63 26.62 26.11
C HIS A 149 5.89 27.64 24.97
N LEU A 150 4.93 27.84 24.05
CA LEU A 150 5.04 28.81 22.95
C LEU A 150 4.54 30.22 23.31
N GLN A 151 3.73 30.36 24.37
CA GLN A 151 3.23 31.64 24.85
C GLN A 151 3.38 31.69 26.37
N ALA A 152 4.51 32.20 26.85
CA ALA A 152 4.79 32.36 28.27
C ALA A 152 3.63 33.11 28.96
N GLY A 153 3.03 32.46 29.97
CA GLY A 153 1.93 33.03 30.78
C GLY A 153 0.50 32.69 30.33
N ARG A 154 0.29 31.95 29.23
CA ARG A 154 -1.05 31.46 28.85
C ARG A 154 -1.20 29.99 29.20
N HIS A 155 -2.06 29.72 30.18
CA HIS A 155 -2.44 28.36 30.59
C HIS A 155 -3.81 28.00 30.02
N GLU A 156 -3.90 26.85 29.38
CA GLU A 156 -5.19 26.27 28.99
C GLU A 156 -5.72 25.49 30.20
N ARG A 157 -6.86 25.93 30.75
CA ARG A 157 -7.54 25.24 31.86
C ARG A 157 -8.69 24.39 31.31
N TYR A 158 -8.68 23.11 31.65
CA TYR A 158 -9.75 22.17 31.34
C TYR A 158 -10.34 21.66 32.65
N VAL A 159 -11.65 21.86 32.82
CA VAL A 159 -12.40 21.32 33.96
C VAL A 159 -13.04 20.02 33.49
N LEU A 160 -12.69 18.90 34.14
CA LEU A 160 -13.40 17.64 33.94
C LEU A 160 -14.68 17.67 34.80
N TYR A 161 -15.84 17.63 34.13
CA TYR A 161 -17.15 17.44 34.76
C TYR A 161 -17.44 15.96 34.95
#